data_AF-A0A946WJJ6-F1
#
_entry.id   AF-A0A946WJJ6-F1
#
_cell.length_a   1.000
_cell.length_b   1.000
_cell.length_c   1.000
_cell.angle_alpha   90.00
_cell.angle_beta   90.00
_cell.angle_gamma   90.00
#
_symmetry.space_group_name_H-M   'P 1'
#
loop_
_entity.id
_entity.type
_entity.pdbx_description
1 polymer ?
#
loop_
_entity_poly.entity_id
_entity_poly.type
_entity_poly.pdbx_seq_one_letter_code
_entity_poly.pdbx_strand_id
1 'polypeptide(L)'
;MEIVNKKMLSKLVVLFYIMTLNSLTLAQEVSVVKLGALNKITAKLEALNVALNETVKFGTLEITVRTCRTNPPEERPESVAFLEIIDLGHMEKSRKVFSGWMFASTPAISSLEHAVYDVWVIDCKMIDTSASSDIK
;
A
#
# COMPACT_ATOMS: atom_id res chain seq x y z
N MET A 1 -21.79 9.23 57.50
CA MET A 1 -20.34 9.38 57.72
C MET A 1 -19.81 7.99 58.02
N GLU A 2 -18.95 7.49 57.12
CA GLU A 2 -18.10 6.29 57.23
C GLU A 2 -18.86 4.95 57.40
N ILE A 3 -18.86 4.02 56.46
CA ILE A 3 -17.74 3.12 56.15
C ILE A 3 -17.87 2.67 54.68
N VAL A 4 -17.14 3.32 53.76
CA VAL A 4 -16.90 2.74 52.44
C VAL A 4 -15.80 1.69 52.63
N ASN A 5 -16.18 0.42 52.60
CA ASN A 5 -15.30 -0.70 52.91
C ASN A 5 -14.04 -0.69 52.01
N LYS A 6 -12.84 -0.74 52.62
CA LYS A 6 -11.53 -0.67 51.96
C LYS A 6 -11.36 -1.70 50.83
N LYS A 7 -12.05 -2.86 50.92
CA LYS A 7 -12.11 -3.89 49.86
C LYS A 7 -12.91 -3.44 48.63
N MET A 8 -13.95 -2.63 48.82
CA MET A 8 -14.80 -2.12 47.74
C MET A 8 -14.11 -0.99 46.97
N LEU A 9 -13.38 -0.11 47.67
CA LEU A 9 -12.56 0.93 47.05
C LEU A 9 -11.40 0.33 46.23
N SER A 10 -10.74 -0.71 46.76
CA SER A 10 -9.65 -1.40 46.07
C SER A 10 -10.10 -2.11 44.79
N LYS A 11 -11.26 -2.76 44.79
CA LYS A 11 -11.82 -3.38 43.58
C LYS A 11 -12.15 -2.34 42.50
N LEU A 12 -12.66 -1.17 42.89
CA LEU A 12 -13.01 -0.10 41.94
C LEU A 12 -11.78 0.54 41.30
N VAL A 13 -10.70 0.73 42.07
CA VAL A 13 -9.41 1.23 41.56
C VAL A 13 -8.75 0.24 40.60
N VAL A 14 -8.79 -1.06 40.91
CA VAL A 14 -8.26 -2.12 40.02
C VAL A 14 -9.09 -2.20 38.73
N LEU A 15 -10.42 -2.12 38.82
CA LEU A 15 -11.29 -2.12 37.64
C LEU A 15 -11.02 -0.90 36.73
N PHE A 16 -10.82 0.27 37.32
CA PHE A 16 -10.51 1.51 36.60
C PHE A 16 -9.12 1.45 35.93
N TYR A 17 -8.11 0.87 36.60
CA TYR A 17 -6.76 0.71 36.07
C TYR A 17 -6.67 -0.32 34.92
N ILE A 18 -7.49 -1.38 34.96
CA ILE A 18 -7.60 -2.35 33.86
C ILE A 18 -8.27 -1.72 32.63
N MET A 19 -9.20 -0.79 32.85
CA MET A 19 -9.95 -0.10 31.80
C MET A 19 -9.09 0.95 31.06
N THR A 20 -8.14 1.60 31.75
CA THR A 20 -7.21 2.57 31.14
C THR A 20 -6.06 1.94 30.35
N LEU A 21 -5.77 0.64 30.56
CA LEU A 21 -4.69 -0.07 29.85
C LEU A 21 -5.06 -0.54 28.43
N ASN A 22 -6.34 -0.46 28.02
CA ASN A 22 -6.85 -1.15 26.82
C ASN A 22 -7.22 -0.24 25.63
N SER A 23 -6.80 1.01 25.58
CA SER A 23 -7.23 1.90 24.48
C SER A 23 -6.07 2.61 23.81
N LEU A 24 -5.58 2.04 22.71
CA LEU A 24 -4.91 2.75 21.61
C LEU A 24 -4.89 1.85 20.36
N THR A 25 -6.02 1.72 19.69
CA THR A 25 -6.04 1.23 18.30
C THR A 25 -5.88 2.47 17.42
N LEU A 26 -4.66 2.71 16.93
CA LEU A 26 -4.44 3.73 15.90
C LEU A 26 -5.04 3.21 14.60
N ALA A 27 -6.08 3.87 14.10
CA ALA A 27 -6.54 3.67 12.74
C ALA A 27 -5.42 4.15 11.80
N GLN A 28 -4.68 3.23 11.21
CA GLN A 28 -3.65 3.54 10.24
C GLN A 28 -4.28 3.55 8.85
N GLU A 29 -4.42 4.75 8.27
CA GLU A 29 -4.73 4.92 6.85
C GLU A 29 -3.52 4.42 6.05
N VAL A 30 -3.73 3.39 5.21
CA VAL A 30 -2.67 2.82 4.38
C VAL A 30 -2.91 3.26 2.94
N SER A 31 -1.93 3.96 2.35
CA SER A 31 -1.96 4.27 0.92
C SER A 31 -1.52 3.05 0.12
N VAL A 32 -2.40 2.61 -0.78
CA VAL A 32 -2.21 1.45 -1.66
C VAL A 32 -2.29 1.90 -3.11
N VAL A 33 -1.36 1.41 -3.91
CA VAL A 33 -1.26 1.71 -5.33
C VAL A 33 -1.78 0.52 -6.12
N LYS A 34 -2.70 0.79 -7.04
CA LYS A 34 -3.18 -0.20 -8.00
C LYS A 34 -2.35 -0.09 -9.27
N LEU A 35 -1.65 -1.16 -9.61
CA LEU A 35 -0.82 -1.28 -10.80
C LEU A 35 -1.45 -2.26 -11.79
N GLY A 36 -1.32 -1.97 -13.08
CA GLY A 36 -1.51 -2.94 -14.15
C GLY A 36 -0.17 -3.57 -14.51
N ALA A 37 -0.13 -4.89 -14.63
CA ALA A 37 1.06 -5.64 -15.01
C ALA A 37 0.72 -6.65 -16.11
N LEU A 38 1.39 -6.53 -17.26
CA LEU A 38 1.20 -7.40 -18.43
C LEU A 38 2.47 -8.18 -18.73
N ASN A 39 2.34 -9.49 -18.90
CA ASN A 39 3.36 -10.30 -19.55
C ASN A 39 3.03 -10.43 -21.03
N LYS A 40 3.84 -9.81 -21.90
CA LYS A 40 3.65 -9.74 -23.36
C LYS A 40 3.82 -11.11 -24.04
N ILE A 41 4.55 -12.03 -23.43
CA ILE A 41 4.81 -13.37 -23.98
C ILE A 41 3.64 -14.31 -23.69
N THR A 42 3.10 -14.28 -22.47
CA THR A 42 1.98 -15.15 -22.07
C THR A 42 0.62 -14.49 -22.22
N ALA A 43 0.56 -13.21 -22.59
CA ALA A 43 -0.63 -12.37 -22.60
C ALA A 43 -1.36 -12.32 -21.24
N LYS A 44 -0.66 -12.56 -20.13
CA LYS A 44 -1.23 -12.53 -18.78
C LYS A 44 -1.27 -11.11 -18.26
N LEU A 45 -2.47 -10.60 -17.97
CA LEU A 45 -2.72 -9.30 -17.37
C LEU A 45 -3.18 -9.47 -15.92
N GLU A 46 -2.52 -8.77 -14.99
CA GLU A 46 -2.84 -8.78 -13.57
C GLU A 46 -2.96 -7.36 -13.01
N ALA A 47 -3.84 -7.18 -12.02
CA ALA A 47 -3.93 -5.96 -11.24
C ALA A 47 -3.29 -6.20 -9.88
N LEU A 48 -2.19 -5.48 -9.59
CA LEU A 48 -1.45 -5.62 -8.34
C LEU A 48 -1.84 -4.46 -7.42
N ASN A 49 -2.18 -4.78 -6.16
CA ASN A 49 -2.34 -3.77 -5.12
C ASN A 49 -1.08 -3.81 -4.25
N VAL A 50 -0.36 -2.70 -4.17
CA VAL A 50 0.94 -2.62 -3.48
C VAL A 50 0.88 -1.47 -2.48
N ALA A 51 1.14 -1.75 -1.20
CA ALA A 51 1.23 -0.68 -0.21
C ALA A 51 2.52 0.11 -0.37
N LEU A 52 2.56 1.33 0.15
CA LEU A 52 3.77 2.14 0.11
C LEU A 52 4.94 1.45 0.82
N ASN A 53 6.10 1.52 0.18
CA ASN A 53 7.36 0.90 0.58
C ASN A 53 7.38 -0.63 0.60
N GLU A 54 6.33 -1.27 0.11
CA GLU A 54 6.33 -2.71 -0.12
C GLU A 54 6.87 -3.05 -1.51
N THR A 55 7.41 -4.27 -1.62
CA THR A 55 7.90 -4.83 -2.87
C THR A 55 7.04 -6.02 -3.26
N VAL A 56 6.47 -5.97 -4.46
CA VAL A 56 5.72 -7.09 -5.05
C VAL A 56 6.53 -7.71 -6.19
N LYS A 57 6.30 -9.00 -6.46
CA LYS A 57 6.91 -9.72 -7.59
C LYS A 57 5.92 -9.93 -8.72
N PHE A 58 6.37 -9.71 -9.96
CA PHE A 58 5.62 -10.07 -11.16
C PHE A 58 6.58 -10.65 -12.21
N GLY A 59 6.52 -11.97 -12.41
CA GLY A 59 7.53 -12.67 -13.22
C GLY A 59 8.92 -12.53 -12.60
N THR A 60 9.88 -11.96 -13.35
CA THR A 60 11.23 -11.65 -12.85
C THR A 60 11.36 -10.24 -12.27
N LEU A 61 10.30 -9.42 -12.31
CA LEU A 61 10.32 -8.07 -11.79
C LEU A 61 10.08 -8.03 -10.29
N GLU A 62 10.88 -7.24 -9.59
CA GLU A 62 10.59 -6.69 -8.25
C GLU A 62 10.17 -5.24 -8.40
N ILE A 63 8.94 -4.94 -7.98
CA ILE A 63 8.31 -3.63 -8.12
C ILE A 63 8.12 -3.05 -6.72
N THR A 64 8.77 -1.93 -6.44
CA THR A 64 8.66 -1.19 -5.19
C THR A 64 7.99 0.15 -5.43
N VAL A 65 6.95 0.45 -4.67
CA VAL A 65 6.25 1.74 -4.76
C VAL A 65 6.68 2.64 -3.61
N ARG A 66 7.23 3.81 -3.89
CA ARG A 66 7.74 4.73 -2.85
C ARG A 66 6.73 5.79 -2.44
N THR A 67 5.95 6.27 -3.41
CA THR A 67 5.02 7.37 -3.19
C THR A 67 3.84 7.21 -4.14
N CYS A 68 2.65 7.57 -3.69
CA CYS A 68 1.45 7.69 -4.50
C CYS A 68 0.68 8.92 -4.06
N ARG A 69 0.15 9.68 -5.01
CA ARG A 69 -0.68 10.85 -4.74
C ARG A 69 -1.78 10.96 -5.78
N THR A 70 -2.98 11.27 -5.31
CA THR A 70 -4.12 11.62 -6.16
C THR A 70 -4.43 13.10 -6.01
N ASN A 71 -4.80 13.76 -7.11
CA ASN A 71 -5.29 15.13 -7.09
C ASN A 71 -6.62 15.24 -6.32
N PRO A 72 -6.90 16.40 -5.71
CA PRO A 72 -8.17 16.64 -5.05
C PRO A 72 -9.33 16.70 -6.07
N PRO A 73 -10.58 16.47 -5.63
CA PRO A 73 -11.75 16.41 -6.54
C PRO A 73 -12.04 17.72 -7.30
N GLU A 74 -11.59 18.86 -6.78
CA GLU A 74 -11.76 20.18 -7.42
C GLU A 74 -10.83 20.40 -8.62
N GLU A 75 -9.77 19.59 -8.73
CA GLU A 75 -8.81 19.62 -9.83
C GLU A 75 -9.09 18.49 -10.84
N ARG A 76 -8.36 18.49 -11.95
CA ARG A 76 -8.44 17.37 -12.91
C ARG A 76 -7.98 16.08 -12.20
N PRO A 77 -8.79 15.00 -12.25
CA PRO A 77 -8.41 13.72 -11.65
C PRO A 77 -7.10 13.20 -12.25
N GLU A 78 -6.12 12.98 -11.39
CA GLU A 78 -4.82 12.43 -11.76
C GLU A 78 -4.26 11.69 -10.56
N SER A 79 -3.72 10.49 -10.80
CA SER A 79 -3.02 9.69 -9.81
C SER A 79 -1.59 9.48 -10.30
N VAL A 80 -0.62 9.87 -9.49
CA VAL A 80 0.81 9.78 -9.84
C VAL A 80 1.53 8.97 -8.77
N ALA A 81 2.38 8.03 -9.19
CA ALA A 81 3.18 7.22 -8.27
C ALA A 81 4.64 7.21 -8.68
N PHE A 82 5.55 7.18 -7.69
CA PHE A 82 6.98 6.95 -7.92
C PHE A 82 7.29 5.47 -7.69
N LEU A 83 7.81 4.80 -8.71
CA LEU A 83 8.14 3.39 -8.68
C LEU A 83 9.62 3.17 -8.93
N GLU A 84 10.14 2.14 -8.29
CA GLU A 84 11.44 1.55 -8.58
C GLU A 84 11.20 0.09 -9.01
N ILE A 85 11.71 -0.30 -10.18
CA ILE A 85 11.53 -1.64 -10.70
C ILE A 85 12.89 -2.23 -11.05
N ILE A 86 13.14 -3.40 -10.51
CA ILE A 86 14.34 -4.19 -10.73
C ILE A 86 13.94 -5.47 -11.46
N ASP A 87 14.58 -5.75 -12.59
CA ASP A 87 14.50 -7.07 -13.23
C ASP A 87 15.61 -7.95 -12.65
N LEU A 88 15.23 -9.04 -12.01
CA LEU A 88 16.17 -10.02 -11.47
C LEU A 88 16.78 -10.90 -12.56
N GLY A 89 16.18 -10.94 -13.75
CA GLY A 89 16.58 -11.79 -14.86
C GLY A 89 16.52 -13.29 -14.53
N HIS A 90 17.04 -14.11 -15.45
CA HIS A 90 17.18 -15.57 -15.27
C HIS A 90 18.61 -16.01 -14.92
N MET A 91 19.59 -15.11 -15.05
CA MET A 91 21.03 -15.40 -14.95
C MET A 91 21.71 -14.60 -13.82
N GLU A 92 20.97 -14.32 -12.74
CA GLU A 92 21.43 -13.65 -11.49
C GLU A 92 22.04 -12.25 -11.64
N LYS A 93 21.86 -11.58 -12.78
CA LYS A 93 22.23 -10.17 -12.96
C LYS A 93 21.00 -9.30 -12.80
N SER A 94 20.74 -8.86 -11.57
CA SER A 94 19.70 -7.88 -11.32
C SER A 94 20.05 -6.53 -11.96
N ARG A 95 19.06 -5.91 -12.60
CA ARG A 95 19.19 -4.60 -13.24
C ARG A 95 18.00 -3.74 -12.87
N LYS A 96 18.25 -2.50 -12.48
CA LYS A 96 17.20 -1.49 -12.37
C LYS A 96 16.68 -1.14 -13.77
N VAL A 97 15.44 -1.49 -14.06
CA VAL A 97 14.79 -1.28 -15.37
C VAL A 97 13.91 -0.05 -15.40
N PHE A 98 13.43 0.42 -14.24
CA PHE A 98 12.66 1.66 -14.13
C PHE A 98 12.88 2.33 -12.77
N SER A 99 12.87 3.67 -12.78
CA SER A 99 12.93 4.50 -11.58
C SER A 99 12.41 5.89 -11.94
N GLY A 100 11.17 6.18 -11.56
CA GLY A 100 10.50 7.41 -12.03
C GLY A 100 9.05 7.52 -11.63
N TRP A 101 8.44 8.62 -12.06
CA TRP A 101 7.04 8.96 -11.83
C TRP A 101 6.15 8.42 -12.95
N MET A 102 5.17 7.58 -12.62
CA MET A 102 4.13 7.13 -13.54
C MET A 102 2.84 7.92 -13.33
N PHE A 103 2.14 8.24 -14.42
CA PHE A 103 0.86 8.96 -14.42
C PHE A 103 -0.27 8.00 -14.83
N ALA A 104 -1.32 7.94 -14.03
CA ALA A 104 -2.45 7.06 -14.29
C ALA A 104 -3.26 7.49 -15.52
N SER A 105 -3.41 8.81 -15.74
CA SER A 105 -4.16 9.32 -16.89
C SER A 105 -3.44 9.07 -18.23
N THR A 106 -2.11 9.09 -18.21
CA THR A 106 -1.28 8.99 -19.41
C THR A 106 -0.09 8.03 -19.20
N PRO A 107 -0.35 6.72 -19.11
CA PRO A 107 0.70 5.72 -18.89
C PRO A 107 1.83 5.77 -19.92
N ALA A 108 1.50 6.05 -21.18
CA ALA A 108 2.45 6.04 -22.30
C ALA A 108 3.60 7.05 -22.17
N ILE A 109 3.50 8.06 -21.31
CA ILE A 109 4.59 9.04 -21.11
C ILE A 109 5.69 8.50 -20.19
N SER A 110 5.35 7.59 -19.27
CA SER A 110 6.32 7.15 -18.26
C SER A 110 6.04 5.75 -17.69
N SER A 111 5.50 4.82 -18.48
CA SER A 111 5.35 3.42 -18.09
C SER A 111 6.68 2.65 -18.21
N LEU A 112 6.73 1.44 -17.64
CA LEU A 112 7.85 0.54 -17.85
C LEU A 112 7.76 -0.08 -19.25
N GLU A 113 8.62 0.35 -20.15
CA GLU A 113 8.80 -0.30 -21.45
C GLU A 113 9.87 -1.40 -21.38
N HIS A 114 9.48 -2.58 -20.91
CA HIS A 114 10.33 -3.77 -20.92
C HIS A 114 10.01 -4.67 -22.14
N ALA A 115 10.98 -5.48 -22.58
CA ALA A 115 10.81 -6.37 -23.74
C ALA A 115 9.73 -7.45 -23.49
N VAL A 116 9.62 -7.93 -22.25
CA VAL A 116 8.71 -9.02 -21.85
C VAL A 116 7.53 -8.51 -21.03
N TYR A 117 7.71 -7.43 -20.27
CA TYR A 117 6.72 -6.95 -19.31
C TYR A 117 6.28 -5.53 -19.63
N ASP A 118 5.08 -5.18 -19.20
CA ASP A 118 4.58 -3.81 -19.17
C ASP A 118 3.99 -3.55 -17.78
N VAL A 119 4.30 -2.40 -17.18
CA VAL A 119 3.80 -2.01 -15.87
C VAL A 119 3.41 -0.55 -15.91
N TRP A 120 2.19 -0.25 -15.44
CA TRP A 120 1.66 1.10 -15.35
C TRP A 120 0.83 1.30 -14.08
N VAL A 121 0.71 2.56 -13.66
CA VAL A 121 -0.18 2.95 -12.56
C VAL A 121 -1.61 3.03 -13.07
N ILE A 122 -2.55 2.47 -12.32
CA ILE A 122 -3.99 2.60 -12.56
C ILE A 122 -4.60 3.62 -11.60
N ASP A 123 -4.28 3.54 -10.31
CA ASP A 123 -4.87 4.42 -9.30
C ASP A 123 -4.08 4.41 -7.98
N CYS A 124 -4.25 5.45 -7.14
CA CYS A 124 -3.84 5.46 -5.74
C CYS A 124 -5.09 5.50 -4.85
N LYS A 125 -5.18 4.61 -3.86
CA LYS A 125 -6.29 4.55 -2.92
C LYS A 125 -5.78 4.60 -1.49
N MET A 126 -6.46 5.35 -0.64
CA MET A 126 -6.29 5.23 0.81
C MET A 126 -7.26 4.16 1.30
N ILE A 127 -6.73 3.13 1.96
CA ILE A 127 -7.52 2.08 2.58
C ILE A 127 -7.50 2.31 4.09
N ASP A 128 -8.69 2.47 4.65
CA ASP A 128 -8.88 2.47 6.10
C ASP A 128 -8.89 1.01 6.57
N THR A 129 -7.83 0.62 7.27
CA THR A 129 -7.64 -0.75 7.78
C THR A 129 -8.73 -1.16 8.79
N SER A 130 -9.56 -0.22 9.28
CA SER A 130 -10.73 -0.47 10.12
C SER A 130 -11.98 -0.93 9.36
N ALA A 131 -11.98 -0.85 8.02
CA ALA A 131 -13.16 -1.11 7.19
C ALA A 131 -13.00 -2.22 6.14
N SER A 132 -11.83 -2.86 6.00
CA SER A 132 -11.57 -3.79 4.90
C SER A 132 -11.16 -5.19 5.37
N SER A 133 -12.06 -6.15 5.17
CA SER A 133 -11.84 -7.59 5.22
C SER A 133 -11.22 -8.17 3.93
N ASP A 134 -10.76 -7.32 3.01
CA ASP A 134 -10.54 -7.70 1.61
C ASP A 134 -9.10 -7.44 1.12
N ILE A 135 -8.10 -7.84 1.92
CA ILE A 135 -6.74 -8.07 1.43
C ILE A 135 -6.48 -9.57 1.56
N LYS A 136 -6.61 -10.29 0.44
CA LYS A 136 -6.29 -11.71 0.30
C LYS A 136 -5.43 -11.93 -0.92
#